data_AF-A0A662BMT7-F1
#
_entry.id   AF-A0A662BMT7-F1
#
_cell.length_a   1.000
_cell.length_b   1.000
_cell.length_c   1.000
_cell.angle_alpha   90.00
_cell.angle_beta   90.00
_cell.angle_gamma   90.00
#
_symmetry.space_group_name_H-M   'P 1'
#
loop_
_entity.id
_entity.type
_entity.pdbx_description
1 polymer ?
#
loop_
_entity_poly.entity_id
_entity_poly.type
_entity_poly.pdbx_seq_one_letter_code
_entity_poly.pdbx_strand_id
1 'polypeptide(L)'
;MPIVTCFGETLWDVFPIYKKIGGAPLNVALRFHSLGIDTHIISRIGNDYMGHELLKYVSKNKLNTDEIQIDDQFKTGVVNVSLNEKGSASYEIEYPVAWDKIKLTNSNIDIVSSSDAFIFGSLACRDKV
;
A
#
# COMPACT_ATOMS: atom_id res chain seq x y z
N MET A 1 11.46 -20.88 4.18
CA MET A 1 11.16 -19.65 4.93
C MET A 1 9.66 -19.44 4.86
N PRO A 2 9.01 -18.89 5.90
CA PRO A 2 7.60 -18.60 5.82
C PRO A 2 7.32 -17.58 4.71
N ILE A 3 6.16 -17.69 4.06
CA ILE A 3 5.67 -16.79 3.02
C ILE A 3 4.55 -15.95 3.61
N VAL A 4 4.66 -14.63 3.50
CA VAL A 4 3.66 -13.68 4.00
C VAL A 4 3.16 -12.81 2.84
N THR A 5 1.85 -12.80 2.62
CA THR A 5 1.24 -11.89 1.66
C THR A 5 0.47 -10.80 2.40
N CYS A 6 0.85 -9.55 2.17
CA CYS A 6 0.15 -8.37 2.65
C CYS A 6 -0.82 -7.86 1.57
N PHE A 7 -1.95 -7.29 1.99
CA PHE A 7 -2.97 -6.72 1.11
C PHE A 7 -3.48 -5.39 1.64
N GLY A 8 -3.62 -4.41 0.76
CA GLY A 8 -4.39 -3.20 1.06
C GLY A 8 -3.68 -1.93 0.64
N GLU A 9 -3.84 -0.88 1.43
CA GLU A 9 -3.45 0.45 1.03
C GLU A 9 -1.93 0.63 0.93
N THR A 10 -1.53 1.36 -0.10
CA THR A 10 -0.16 1.81 -0.36
C THR A 10 -0.26 3.25 -0.87
N LEU A 11 0.26 4.20 -0.10
CA LEU A 11 -0.12 5.62 -0.22
C LEU A 11 0.97 6.58 0.22
N TRP A 12 0.71 7.88 0.09
CA TRP A 12 1.53 8.95 0.66
C TRP A 12 0.85 9.60 1.86
N ASP A 13 1.56 9.67 2.99
CA ASP A 13 1.23 10.56 4.09
C ASP A 13 1.81 11.96 3.76
N VAL A 14 0.93 12.92 3.55
CA VAL A 14 1.27 14.30 3.15
C VAL A 14 1.07 15.23 4.35
N PHE A 15 2.19 15.68 4.92
CA PHE A 15 2.23 16.68 5.99
C PHE A 15 2.35 18.09 5.39
N PRO A 16 2.16 19.17 6.17
CA PRO A 16 2.19 20.53 5.64
C PRO A 16 3.52 20.93 4.97
N ILE A 17 4.63 20.31 5.38
CA ILE A 17 5.99 20.67 4.94
C ILE A 17 6.76 19.53 4.27
N TYR A 18 6.27 18.29 4.34
CA TYR A 18 6.92 17.14 3.72
C TYR A 18 5.91 16.03 3.44
N LYS A 19 6.31 15.03 2.66
CA LYS A 19 5.52 13.82 2.45
C LYS A 19 6.39 12.58 2.65
N LYS A 20 5.76 11.48 3.04
CA LYS A 20 6.42 10.19 3.23
C LYS A 20 5.53 9.08 2.67
N ILE A 21 6.14 8.02 2.17
CA ILE A 21 5.40 6.82 1.78
C ILE A 21 4.89 6.14 3.05
N GLY A 22 3.60 5.79 3.02
CA GLY A 22 2.86 5.15 4.09
C GLY A 22 2.00 4.00 3.56
N GLY A 23 1.01 3.63 4.37
CA GLY A 23 0.16 2.45 4.20
C GLY A 23 0.58 1.33 5.16
N ALA A 24 -0.34 0.92 6.04
CA ALA A 24 -0.03 -0.06 7.07
C ALA A 24 0.37 -1.43 6.48
N PRO A 25 -0.32 -1.97 5.45
CA PRO A 25 0.09 -3.20 4.77
C PRO A 25 1.49 -3.10 4.16
N LEU A 26 1.84 -1.99 3.51
CA LEU A 26 3.18 -1.80 2.94
C LEU A 26 4.25 -1.74 4.04
N ASN A 27 3.99 -1.02 5.13
CA ASN A 27 4.93 -0.93 6.26
C ASN A 27 5.20 -2.31 6.89
N VAL A 28 4.15 -3.12 7.04
CA VAL A 28 4.27 -4.50 7.53
C VAL A 28 5.06 -5.37 6.54
N ALA A 29 4.75 -5.28 5.25
CA ALA A 29 5.46 -6.02 4.21
C ALA A 29 6.96 -5.70 4.18
N LEU A 30 7.31 -4.41 4.22
CA LEU A 30 8.70 -3.96 4.29
C LEU A 30 9.40 -4.45 5.56
N ARG A 31 8.68 -4.52 6.69
CA ARG A 31 9.26 -5.02 7.93
C ARG A 31 9.56 -6.51 7.86
N PHE A 32 8.62 -7.33 7.38
CA PHE A 32 8.86 -8.76 7.16
C PHE A 32 10.02 -9.00 6.19
N HIS A 33 10.03 -8.29 5.06
CA HIS A 33 11.12 -8.36 4.09
C HIS A 33 12.48 -8.02 4.72
N SER A 34 12.54 -6.96 5.55
CA SER A 34 13.78 -6.57 6.24
C SER A 34 14.31 -7.62 7.23
N LEU A 35 13.45 -8.55 7.66
CA LEU A 35 13.79 -9.68 8.52
C LEU A 35 14.12 -10.96 7.74
N GLY A 36 14.15 -10.89 6.40
CA GLY A 36 14.45 -12.02 5.53
C GLY A 36 13.28 -12.96 5.26
N ILE A 37 12.05 -12.55 5.55
CA ILE A 37 10.84 -13.33 5.27
C ILE A 37 10.43 -13.10 3.81
N ASP A 38 10.03 -14.18 3.13
CA ASP A 38 9.52 -14.08 1.76
C ASP A 38 8.17 -13.37 1.79
N THR A 39 8.11 -12.17 1.20
CA THR A 39 7.02 -11.23 1.46
C THR A 39 6.51 -10.64 0.16
N HIS A 40 5.19 -10.68 -0.02
CA HIS A 40 4.48 -10.06 -1.14
C HIS A 40 3.55 -8.95 -0.64
N ILE A 41 3.29 -7.97 -1.51
CA ILE A 41 2.31 -6.91 -1.26
C ILE A 41 1.37 -6.80 -2.46
N ILE A 42 0.10 -7.07 -2.22
CA ILE A 42 -0.99 -6.84 -3.18
C ILE A 42 -1.55 -5.45 -2.91
N SER A 43 -1.44 -4.56 -3.89
CA SER A 43 -1.99 -3.21 -3.79
C SER A 43 -2.27 -2.63 -5.18
N ARG A 44 -2.68 -1.37 -5.22
CA ARG A 44 -2.89 -0.63 -6.47
C ARG A 44 -2.55 0.84 -6.29
N ILE A 45 -1.81 1.40 -7.24
CA ILE A 45 -1.39 2.80 -7.28
C ILE A 45 -1.83 3.43 -8.59
N GLY A 46 -1.92 4.76 -8.64
CA GLY A 46 -2.28 5.47 -9.86
C GLY A 46 -1.10 5.52 -10.84
N ASN A 47 -1.40 5.61 -12.12
CA ASN A 47 -0.45 5.92 -13.18
C ASN A 47 -0.09 7.41 -13.17
N ASP A 48 0.49 7.86 -12.06
CA ASP A 48 0.83 9.26 -11.80
C ASP A 48 2.21 9.39 -11.15
N TYR A 49 2.72 10.62 -11.07
CA TYR A 49 4.05 10.88 -10.51
C TYR A 49 4.23 10.29 -9.11
N MET A 50 3.20 10.36 -8.26
CA MET A 50 3.25 9.81 -6.89
C MET A 50 3.33 8.29 -6.89
N GLY A 51 2.62 7.62 -7.79
CA GLY A 51 2.67 6.16 -7.97
C GLY A 51 4.04 5.71 -8.45
N HIS A 52 4.61 6.38 -9.46
CA HIS A 52 5.95 6.06 -9.95
C HIS A 52 7.03 6.21 -8.87
N GLU A 53 6.98 7.29 -8.08
CA GLU A 53 7.92 7.50 -6.98
C GLU A 53 7.74 6.47 -5.86
N LEU A 54 6.49 6.06 -5.58
CA LEU A 54 6.21 5.00 -4.64
C LEU A 54 6.79 3.67 -5.11
N LEU A 55 6.55 3.30 -6.37
CA LEU A 55 7.06 2.05 -6.95
C LEU A 55 8.59 1.99 -6.87
N LYS A 56 9.27 3.08 -7.24
CA LYS A 56 10.73 3.20 -7.09
C LYS A 56 11.20 2.99 -5.65
N TYR A 57 10.47 3.53 -4.67
CA TYR A 57 10.81 3.33 -3.26
C TYR A 57 10.67 1.86 -2.85
N VAL A 58 9.60 1.18 -3.24
CA VAL A 58 9.41 -0.25 -2.95
C VAL A 58 10.52 -1.08 -3.60
N SER A 59 10.81 -0.86 -4.89
CA SER A 59 11.89 -1.54 -5.60
C SER A 59 13.27 -1.26 -4.98
N LYS A 60 13.53 -0.03 -4.50
CA LYS A 60 14.78 0.32 -3.80
C LYS A 60 14.96 -0.46 -2.50
N ASN A 61 13.86 -0.79 -1.83
CA ASN A 61 13.85 -1.66 -0.64
C ASN A 61 13.86 -3.16 -0.99
N LYS A 62 13.98 -3.52 -2.28
CA LYS A 62 14.07 -4.90 -2.80
C LYS A 62 12.83 -5.77 -2.52
N LEU A 63 11.71 -5.16 -2.15
CA LEU A 63 10.43 -5.84 -2.09
C LEU A 63 9.87 -6.00 -3.52
N ASN A 64 9.35 -7.18 -3.84
CA ASN A 64 8.75 -7.45 -5.15
C ASN A 64 7.52 -6.54 -5.38
N THR A 65 7.41 -5.97 -6.58
CA THR A 65 6.36 -5.02 -6.98
C THR A 65 5.36 -5.56 -7.99
N ASP A 66 5.47 -6.82 -8.40
CA ASP A 66 4.69 -7.44 -9.49
C ASP A 66 3.18 -7.46 -9.17
N GLU A 67 2.84 -7.49 -7.87
CA GLU A 67 1.47 -7.51 -7.35
C GLU A 67 0.92 -6.12 -7.00
N ILE A 68 1.69 -5.06 -7.29
CA ILE A 68 1.23 -3.68 -7.20
C ILE A 68 0.68 -3.27 -8.57
N GLN A 69 -0.64 -3.21 -8.67
CA GLN A 69 -1.34 -2.84 -9.90
C GLN A 69 -1.18 -1.35 -10.21
N ILE A 70 -1.18 -1.01 -11.49
CA ILE A 70 -1.23 0.38 -11.96
C ILE A 70 -2.66 0.71 -12.41
N ASP A 71 -3.16 1.89 -12.03
CA ASP A 71 -4.51 2.37 -12.34
C ASP A 71 -4.46 3.66 -13.18
N ASP A 72 -5.00 3.63 -14.40
CA ASP A 72 -5.09 4.81 -15.27
C ASP A 72 -6.28 5.74 -14.96
N GLN A 73 -7.22 5.29 -14.13
CA GLN A 73 -8.46 6.00 -13.81
C GLN A 73 -8.40 6.70 -12.44
N PHE A 74 -7.87 6.02 -11.43
CA PHE A 74 -7.80 6.50 -10.06
C PHE A 74 -6.38 6.89 -9.67
N LYS A 75 -6.24 7.99 -8.93
CA LYS A 75 -4.93 8.49 -8.48
C LYS A 75 -4.34 7.62 -7.37
N THR A 76 -3.02 7.68 -7.24
CA THR A 76 -2.30 7.13 -6.08
C THR A 76 -2.86 7.72 -4.80
N GLY A 77 -3.05 6.87 -3.79
CA GLY A 77 -3.62 7.29 -2.51
C GLY A 77 -2.80 8.35 -1.79
N VAL A 78 -3.50 9.32 -1.22
CA VAL A 78 -2.94 10.36 -0.35
C VAL A 78 -3.74 10.43 0.94
N VAL A 79 -3.02 10.58 2.06
CA VAL A 79 -3.56 10.93 3.36
C VAL A 79 -2.99 12.29 3.73
N ASN A 80 -3.84 13.32 3.75
CA ASN A 80 -3.45 14.64 4.21
C ASN A 80 -3.44 14.65 5.75
N VAL A 81 -2.27 14.91 6.33
CA VAL A 81 -2.03 14.90 7.77
C VAL A 81 -1.91 16.33 8.26
N SER A 82 -2.79 16.73 9.17
CA SER A 82 -2.75 18.02 9.85
C SER A 82 -2.41 17.84 11.33
N LEU A 83 -1.54 18.67 11.88
CA LEU A 83 -1.23 18.69 13.31
C LEU A 83 -1.88 19.92 13.95
N ASN A 84 -2.59 19.72 15.07
CA ASN A 84 -3.06 20.85 15.87
C ASN A 84 -1.93 21.42 16.74
N GLU A 85 -2.20 22.51 17.45
CA GLU A 85 -1.22 23.19 18.34
C GLU A 85 -0.67 22.28 19.46
N LYS A 86 -1.38 21.20 19.81
CA LYS A 86 -0.97 20.20 20.81
C LYS A 86 -0.23 19.01 20.18
N GLY A 87 0.03 19.04 18.87
CA GLY A 87 0.67 17.95 18.13
C GLY A 87 -0.22 16.74 17.84
N SER A 88 -1.55 16.83 18.06
CA SER A 88 -2.46 15.75 17.68
C SER A 88 -2.70 15.75 16.17
N ALA A 89 -2.61 14.58 15.56
CA ALA A 89 -2.81 14.39 14.13
C ALA A 89 -4.29 14.22 13.77
N SER A 90 -4.70 14.87 12.68
CA SER A 90 -5.96 14.64 11.96
C SER A 90 -5.63 14.17 10.55
N TYR A 91 -6.43 13.24 10.03
CA TYR A 91 -6.19 12.56 8.77
C TYR A 91 -7.39 12.75 7.84
N GLU A 92 -7.13 13.26 6.65
CA GLU A 92 -8.10 13.27 5.55
C GLU A 92 -7.60 12.29 4.48
N ILE A 93 -8.34 11.22 4.29
CA ILE A 93 -7.98 10.13 3.37
C ILE A 93 -8.79 10.30 2.10
N GLU A 94 -8.13 10.56 0.98
CA GLU A 94 -8.82 10.75 -0.31
C GLU A 94 -9.60 9.49 -0.71
N TYR A 95 -10.76 9.70 -1.34
CA TYR A 95 -11.63 8.64 -1.83
C TYR A 95 -12.43 9.12 -3.05
N PRO A 96 -12.57 8.30 -4.10
CA PRO A 96 -11.88 7.03 -4.31
C PRO A 96 -10.43 7.23 -4.78
N VAL A 97 -9.57 6.28 -4.46
CA VAL A 97 -8.17 6.21 -4.90
C VAL A 97 -7.84 4.81 -5.41
N ALA A 98 -6.68 4.66 -6.05
CA ALA A 98 -6.30 3.44 -6.78
C ALA A 98 -6.39 2.17 -5.92
N TRP A 99 -5.94 2.20 -4.66
CA TRP A 99 -5.99 1.04 -3.77
C TRP A 99 -7.41 0.66 -3.31
N ASP A 100 -8.42 1.52 -3.46
CA ASP A 100 -9.82 1.09 -3.27
C ASP A 100 -10.27 0.13 -4.38
N LYS A 101 -9.59 0.16 -5.53
CA LYS A 101 -9.98 -0.54 -6.75
C LYS A 101 -9.04 -1.69 -7.10
N ILE A 102 -8.43 -2.32 -6.10
CA ILE A 102 -7.59 -3.53 -6.29
C ILE A 102 -8.46 -4.62 -6.91
N LYS A 103 -8.06 -5.13 -8.09
CA LYS A 103 -8.80 -6.19 -8.79
C LYS A 103 -8.21 -7.54 -8.44
N LEU A 104 -9.06 -8.54 -8.24
CA LEU A 104 -8.60 -9.92 -8.05
C LEU A 104 -8.00 -10.46 -9.37
N THR A 105 -6.81 -11.03 -9.30
CA THR A 105 -6.16 -11.73 -10.41
C THR A 105 -5.85 -13.17 -10.03
N ASN A 106 -5.59 -14.04 -11.01
CA ASN A 106 -5.17 -15.41 -10.75
C ASN A 106 -3.84 -15.45 -9.97
N SER A 107 -2.90 -14.55 -10.27
CA SER A 107 -1.64 -14.43 -9.53
C SER A 107 -1.89 -14.15 -8.04
N ASN A 108 -2.85 -13.27 -7.73
CA ASN A 108 -3.23 -13.00 -6.34
C ASN A 108 -3.78 -14.24 -5.63
N ILE A 109 -4.58 -15.06 -6.32
CA ILE A 109 -5.10 -16.31 -5.77
C ILE A 109 -3.96 -17.28 -5.48
N ASP A 110 -3.02 -17.43 -6.42
CA ASP A 110 -1.90 -18.37 -6.32
C ASP A 110 -0.92 -18.01 -5.18
N ILE A 111 -0.54 -16.73 -5.06
CA ILE A 111 0.37 -16.29 -3.99
C ILE A 111 -0.28 -16.36 -2.61
N VAL A 112 -1.56 -16.00 -2.48
CA VAL A 112 -2.27 -16.08 -1.19
C VAL A 112 -2.46 -17.54 -0.79
N SER A 113 -2.79 -18.41 -1.74
CA SER A 113 -2.96 -19.85 -1.48
C SER A 113 -1.67 -20.55 -1.08
N SER A 114 -0.51 -20.01 -1.48
CA SER A 114 0.81 -20.52 -1.09
C SER A 114 1.39 -19.85 0.16
N SER A 115 0.72 -18.83 0.71
CA SER A 115 1.21 -18.09 1.89
C SER A 115 0.90 -18.80 3.21
N ASP A 116 1.84 -18.73 4.16
CA ASP A 116 1.61 -19.17 5.54
C ASP A 116 0.78 -18.17 6.35
N ALA A 117 0.82 -16.89 5.96
CA ALA A 117 0.00 -15.84 6.55
C ALA A 117 -0.48 -14.83 5.51
N PHE A 118 -1.74 -14.42 5.65
CA PHE A 118 -2.34 -13.32 4.89
C PHE A 118 -2.69 -12.18 5.84
N ILE A 119 -2.18 -10.98 5.55
CA ILE A 119 -2.34 -9.80 6.40
C ILE A 119 -3.00 -8.71 5.57
N PHE A 120 -4.12 -8.17 6.04
CA PHE A 120 -4.84 -7.13 5.29
C PHE A 120 -5.13 -5.88 6.13
N GLY A 121 -5.07 -4.72 5.48
CA GLY A 121 -5.46 -3.44 6.05
C GLY A 121 -6.96 -3.21 5.92
N SER A 122 -7.65 -2.94 7.03
CA SER A 122 -9.10 -2.67 7.02
C SER A 122 -9.46 -1.38 6.28
N LEU A 123 -8.51 -0.47 6.09
CA LEU A 123 -8.72 0.76 5.33
C LEU A 123 -8.98 0.47 3.85
N ALA A 124 -8.53 -0.66 3.31
CA ALA A 124 -8.86 -1.08 1.94
C ALA A 124 -10.35 -1.50 1.78
N CYS A 125 -11.11 -1.64 2.87
CA CYS A 125 -12.49 -2.14 2.88
C CYS A 125 -13.54 -1.01 2.94
N ARG A 126 -13.36 0.07 2.16
CA ARG A 126 -14.29 1.22 2.14
C ARG A 126 -15.45 1.09 1.16
N ASP A 127 -15.25 0.33 0.10
CA ASP A 127 -16.27 0.07 -0.91
C ASP A 127 -17.30 -0.98 -0.42
N LYS A 128 -18.53 -0.88 -0.93
CA LYS A 128 -19.50 -1.97 -0.81
C LYS A 128 -19.12 -3.09 -1.78
N VAL A 129 -19.18 -4.33 -1.30
CA VAL A 129 -19.00 -5.56 -2.08
C VAL A 129 -20.31 -5.94 -2.77
#